data_AF-A0A382P5C2-F1
#
_entry.id   AF-A0A382P5C2-F1
#
_cell.length_a   1.000
_cell.length_b   1.000
_cell.length_c   1.000
_cell.angle_alpha   90.00
_cell.angle_beta   90.00
_cell.angle_gamma   90.00
#
_symmetry.space_group_name_H-M   'P 1'
#
loop_
_entity.id
_entity.type
_entity.pdbx_description
1 polymer ?
#
loop_
_entity_poly.entity_id
_entity_poly.type
_entity_poly.pdbx_seq_one_letter_code
_entity_poly.pdbx_strand_id
1 'polypeptide(L)' 'MALILALAVPLIGAVLIGLTGRHPNLRESVTLITAAILLITVLIITQSVLSGGRPSVVLFNLIPNISIAFRAEPLG' A
#
# COMPACT_ATOMS: atom_id res chain seq x y z
N MET A 1 1.30 7.41 -6.89
CA MET A 1 0.92 6.00 -7.17
C MET A 1 1.34 5.04 -6.06
N ALA A 2 2.59 5.09 -5.56
CA ALA A 2 3.04 4.20 -4.48
C ALA A 2 2.14 4.21 -3.22
N LEU A 3 1.56 5.35 -2.84
CA LEU A 3 0.60 5.44 -1.73
C LEU A 3 -0.69 4.62 -1.95
N ILE A 4 -1.21 4.59 -3.18
CA ILE A 4 -2.38 3.76 -3.50
C ILE A 4 -2.00 2.28 -3.39
N LEU A 5 -0.81 1.91 -3.89
CA LEU A 5 -0.32 0.54 -3.78
C LEU A 5 -0.13 0.11 -2.32
N ALA A 6 0.35 0.99 -1.45
CA ALA A 6 0.51 0.71 -0.02
C ALA A 6 -0.82 0.35 0.66
N LEU A 7 -1.95 0.85 0.14
CA LEU A 7 -3.30 0.50 0.59
C LEU A 7 -3.86 -0.72 -0.14
N ALA A 8 -3.69 -0.80 -1.46
CA ALA A 8 -4.30 -1.82 -2.30
C ALA A 8 -3.64 -3.20 -2.11
N VAL A 9 -2.32 -3.26 -1.97
CA VAL A 9 -1.57 -4.51 -1.83
C VAL A 9 -2.04 -5.35 -0.64
N PRO A 10 -2.13 -4.83 0.61
CA PRO A 10 -2.61 -5.63 1.73
C PRO A 10 -4.08 -6.05 1.59
N LEU A 11 -4.94 -5.22 0.99
CA LEU A 11 -6.35 -5.57 0.74
C LEU A 11 -6.47 -6.71 -0.26
N ILE A 12 -5.79 -6.62 -1.40
CA ILE A 12 -5.76 -7.67 -2.43
C ILE A 12 -5.13 -8.94 -1.85
N GLY A 13 -4.01 -8.81 -1.13
CA GLY A 13 -3.34 -9.91 -0.48
C GLY A 13 -4.24 -10.65 0.51
N ALA A 14 -4.97 -9.93 1.36
CA ALA A 14 -5.92 -10.53 2.30
C ALA A 14 -7.01 -11.34 1.59
N VAL A 15 -7.58 -10.81 0.49
CA VAL A 15 -8.56 -11.52 -0.34
C VAL A 15 -7.96 -12.79 -0.93
N LEU A 16 -6.76 -12.71 -1.53
CA LEU A 16 -6.10 -13.86 -2.14
C LEU A 16 -5.72 -14.93 -1.11
N ILE A 17 -5.25 -14.54 0.08
CA ILE A 17 -4.96 -15.45 1.20
C ILE A 17 -6.24 -16.19 1.62
N GLY A 18 -7.37 -15.48 1.74
CA GLY A 18 -8.66 -16.08 2.05
C GLY A 18 -9.11 -17.10 1.00
N LEU A 19 -8.96 -16.77 -0.28
CA LEU A 19 -9.31 -17.66 -1.40
C LEU A 19 -8.40 -18.89 -1.49
N THR A 20 -7.15 -18.78 -1.07
CA THR A 20 -6.16 -19.86 -1.14
C THR A 20 -6.08 -20.71 0.13
N GLY A 21 -6.96 -20.47 1.11
CA GLY A 21 -6.92 -21.09 2.44
C GLY A 21 -6.87 -22.63 2.47
N ARG A 22 -7.41 -23.30 1.44
CA ARG A 22 -7.43 -24.78 1.32
C ARG A 22 -6.08 -25.38 0.89
N HIS A 23 -5.17 -24.58 0.37
CA HIS A 23 -3.86 -25.01 -0.13
C HIS A 23 -2.75 -24.30 0.64
N PRO A 24 -2.19 -24.91 1.71
CA PRO A 24 -1.24 -24.25 2.61
C PRO A 24 -0.04 -23.62 1.89
N ASN A 25 0.62 -24.37 1.00
CA ASN A 25 1.79 -23.86 0.28
C ASN A 25 1.46 -22.67 -0.64
N LEU A 26 0.27 -22.67 -1.24
CA LEU A 26 -0.17 -21.58 -2.11
C LEU A 26 -0.50 -20.33 -1.29
N ARG A 27 -1.23 -20.48 -0.19
CA ARG A 27 -1.52 -19.39 0.76
C ARG A 27 -0.25 -18.73 1.27
N GLU A 28 0.77 -19.53 1.59
CA GLU A 28 2.04 -19.05 2.12
C GLU A 28 2.82 -18.29 1.03
N SER A 29 2.78 -18.81 -0.19
CA SER A 29 3.34 -18.12 -1.36
C SER A 29 2.66 -16.78 -1.61
N VAL A 30 1.33 -16.71 -1.57
CA VAL A 30 0.56 -15.45 -1.68
C VAL A 30 0.93 -14.47 -0.57
N THR A 31 1.08 -14.97 0.66
CA THR A 31 1.48 -14.15 1.81
C THR A 31 2.86 -13.54 1.60
N LEU A 32 3.85 -14.35 1.23
CA LEU A 32 5.22 -13.90 0.98
C LEU A 32 5.30 -12.91 -0.20
N ILE A 33 4.58 -13.18 -1.29
CA ILE A 33 4.52 -12.28 -2.45
C ILE A 33 3.89 -10.95 -2.04
N THR A 34 2.77 -10.98 -1.32
CA THR A 34 2.10 -9.76 -0.82
C THR A 34 3.04 -8.93 0.07
N ALA A 35 3.74 -9.59 1.00
CA ALA A 35 4.69 -8.93 1.90
C ALA A 35 5.87 -8.32 1.13
N ALA A 36 6.43 -9.03 0.14
CA ALA A 36 7.53 -8.54 -0.68
C ALA A 36 7.11 -7.31 -1.51
N ILE A 37 5.93 -7.35 -2.15
CA ILE A 37 5.40 -6.21 -2.92
C ILE A 37 5.15 -5.01 -1.99
N LEU A 38 4.58 -5.23 -0.80
CA LEU A 38 4.33 -4.18 0.16
C LEU A 38 5.65 -3.56 0.65
N LEU A 39 6.66 -4.38 0.96
CA LEU A 39 7.99 -3.93 1.36
C LEU A 39 8.63 -3.05 0.28
N ILE A 40 8.63 -3.49 -0.98
CA ILE A 40 9.16 -2.70 -2.10
C ILE A 40 8.41 -1.36 -2.21
N THR A 41 7.08 -1.39 -2.07
CA THR A 41 6.25 -0.18 -2.13
C THR A 41 6.63 0.81 -1.02
N VAL A 42 6.83 0.33 0.20
CA VAL A 42 7.26 1.15 1.33
C VAL A 42 8.67 1.69 1.09
N LEU A 43 9.62 0.89 0.60
CA LEU A 43 10.97 1.38 0.29
C LEU A 43 10.97 2.52 -0.73
N ILE A 44 10.11 2.45 -1.76
CA ILE A 44 9.94 3.53 -2.73
C ILE A 44 9.41 4.81 -2.06
N ILE A 45 8.41 4.69 -1.17
CA ILE A 45 7.88 5.84 -0.42
C ILE A 45 8.95 6.41 0.50
N THR A 46 9.65 5.57 1.25
CA THR A 46 10.73 5.95 2.16
C THR A 46 11.82 6.70 1.42
N GLN A 47 12.29 6.21 0.27
CA GLN A 47 13.29 6.92 -0.53
C GLN A 47 12.79 8.32 -0.94
N SER A 48 11.52 8.43 -1.34
CA SER A 48 10.93 9.73 -1.69
C SER A 48 10.82 10.68 -0.49
N VAL A 49 10.61 10.17 0.72
CA VAL A 49 10.53 11.00 1.94
C VAL A 49 11.93 11.41 2.40
N LEU A 50 12.89 10.48 2.39
CA LEU A 50 14.28 10.75 2.74
C LEU A 50 14.97 11.72 1.78
N SER A 51 14.54 11.81 0.53
CA SER A 51 14.99 12.83 -0.43
C SER A 51 14.33 14.20 -0.22
N GLY A 52 13.54 14.38 0.84
CA GLY A 52 12.82 15.62 1.16
C GLY A 52 11.46 15.76 0.46
N GLY A 53 11.04 14.75 -0.31
CA GLY A 53 9.72 14.71 -0.92
C GLY A 53 8.61 14.54 0.12
N ARG A 54 7.41 15.00 -0.23
CA ARG A 54 6.20 14.85 0.59
C ARG A 54 5.10 14.20 -0.25
N PRO A 55 5.23 12.90 -0.58
CA PRO A 55 4.30 12.24 -1.47
C PRO A 55 2.90 12.29 -0.86
N SER A 56 1.93 12.68 -1.68
CA SER A 56 0.52 12.71 -1.31
C SER A 56 -0.34 12.29 -2.48
N VAL A 57 -1.54 11.79 -2.17
CA VAL A 57 -2.54 11.42 -3.15
C VAL A 57 -3.92 11.84 -2.64
N VAL A 58 -4.63 12.64 -3.43
CA VAL A 58 -6.03 12.96 -3.18
C VAL A 58 -6.88 11.78 -3.65
N LEU A 59 -7.74 11.27 -2.77
CA LEU A 59 -8.65 10.17 -3.08
C LEU A 59 -9.94 10.70 -3.71
N PHE A 60 -10.59 11.66 -3.05
CA PHE A 60 -11.82 12.28 -3.52
C PHE A 60 -12.05 13.63 -2.84
N ASN A 61 -12.81 14.49 -3.51
CA ASN A 61 -13.24 15.79 -2.99
C ASN A 61 -14.64 15.65 -2.37
N LEU A 62 -14.79 16.06 -1.11
CA LEU A 62 -16.08 16.02 -0.42
C LEU A 62 -16.96 17.18 -0.87
N ILE A 63 -16.39 18.38 -0.90
CA ILE A 63 -17.00 19.63 -1.35
C ILE A 63 -15.90 20.54 -1.95
N PRO A 64 -16.23 21.65 -2.63
CA PRO A 64 -15.23 22.59 -3.12
C PRO A 64 -14.25 22.99 -2.00
N ASN A 65 -12.95 22.86 -2.27
CA ASN A 65 -11.85 23.15 -1.34
C ASN A 65 -11.69 22.21 -0.13
N ILE A 66 -12.44 21.09 -0.05
CA ILE A 66 -12.22 20.04 0.97
C ILE A 66 -12.01 18.68 0.30
N SER A 67 -10.81 18.12 0.47
CA SER A 67 -10.39 16.86 -0.12
C SER A 67 -9.93 15.86 0.93
N ILE A 68 -10.25 14.58 0.74
CA ILE A 68 -9.60 13.49 1.47
C ILE A 68 -8.33 13.11 0.72
N ALA A 69 -7.19 13.15 1.41
CA ALA A 69 -5.90 12.81 0.84
C ALA A 69 -5.07 11.97 1.82
N PHE A 70 -4.28 11.05 1.26
CA PHE A 70 -3.19 10.40 1.99
C PHE A 70 -1.91 11.18 1.77
N ARG A 71 -1.14 11.38 2.83
CA ARG A 71 0.18 12.00 2.79
C ARG A 71 1.13 11.13 3.59
N ALA A 72 2.28 10.80 3.01
CA ALA A 72 3.32 10.11 3.78
C ALA A 72 4.07 11.13 4.63
N GLU A 73 4.24 10.82 5.91
CA GLU A 73 5.13 11.53 6.82
C GLU A 73 6.33 10.65 7.17
N PRO A 74 7.45 11.22 7.67
CA PRO A 74 8.64 10.43 8.01
C PRO A 74 8.42 9.33 9.04
N LEU A 75 7.38 9.47 9.88
CA LEU A 75 7.03 8.52 10.93
C LEU A 75 5.99 7.47 10.46
N GLY A 76 5.52 7.57 9.21
CA GLY A 76 4.35 6.85 8.72
C GLY A 76 3.14 7.78 8.66
#